data_AF-A0A174ZAJ4-F1
#
_entry.id   AF-A0A174ZAJ4-F1
#
_cell.length_a   1.000
_cell.length_b   1.000
_cell.length_c   1.000
_cell.angle_alpha   90.00
_cell.angle_beta   90.00
_cell.angle_gamma   90.00
#
_symmetry.space_group_name_H-M   'P 1'
#
loop_
_entity.id
_entity.type
_entity.pdbx_description
1 polymer ?
#
loop_
_entity_poly.entity_id
_entity_poly.type
_entity_poly.pdbx_seq_one_letter_code
_entity_poly.pdbx_strand_id
1 'polypeptide(L)'
;MRKVLLTAALFGVMFTFSACSRNKDVVSDESSKLLDKPEVTQASTKEKESGSSDSGSTSADRYKKIQYGDLELYLPNIAEADKKRGVQYVDDAYSLEADIYDIYKKINKPDGMKIDIITGFGIAMPYREYSEELEKQVNEAFNYTVYEGFSDTVVRTEKSASSGKDNDDDEIKQYTVSPVDVQAISFAIYEDFFDSVPDIKLSIYGIPHEVWNRYLSEDDRYSSNQKRNTLNTFKNNSYSECDLLAARQIETTDVYYIDYAEFNKDNRYKQFLMVLEMGHIPCEYSFYITGNMGYVMDEGGASAYAAWKEANKDRFIE
;
A
#
# COMPACT_ATOMS: atom_id res chain seq x y z
N MET A 1 -6.03 -35.93 -25.84
CA MET A 1 -5.75 -34.51 -25.51
C MET A 1 -6.04 -34.30 -24.03
N ARG A 2 -5.00 -34.31 -23.19
CA ARG A 2 -5.11 -34.06 -21.74
C ARG A 2 -5.20 -32.54 -21.55
N LYS A 3 -6.33 -32.05 -21.04
CA LYS A 3 -6.45 -30.68 -20.51
C LYS A 3 -5.59 -30.64 -19.24
N VAL A 4 -4.39 -30.10 -19.35
CA VAL A 4 -3.57 -29.74 -18.19
C VAL A 4 -4.13 -28.40 -17.73
N LEU A 5 -4.93 -28.41 -16.66
CA LEU A 5 -5.19 -27.21 -15.88
C LEU A 5 -3.81 -26.73 -15.40
N LEU A 6 -3.30 -25.66 -15.99
CA LEU A 6 -2.17 -24.96 -15.40
C LEU A 6 -2.71 -24.25 -14.16
N THR A 7 -2.32 -24.78 -13.02
CA THR A 7 -2.37 -24.17 -11.69
C THR A 7 -1.64 -22.83 -11.77
N ALA A 8 -2.37 -21.76 -12.10
CA ALA A 8 -1.85 -20.41 -11.98
C ALA A 8 -1.71 -20.12 -10.49
N ALA A 9 -0.49 -20.20 -9.98
CA ALA A 9 -0.15 -19.75 -8.63
C ALA A 9 -0.73 -18.36 -8.42
N LEU A 10 -1.37 -18.14 -7.27
CA LEU A 10 -1.72 -16.82 -6.76
C LEU A 10 -0.44 -15.98 -6.75
N PHE A 11 -0.17 -15.23 -7.81
CA PHE A 11 0.65 -14.04 -7.71
C PHE A 11 -0.24 -13.03 -6.97
N GLY A 12 -0.28 -13.14 -5.65
CA GLY A 12 -0.27 -11.93 -4.85
C GLY A 12 0.98 -11.21 -5.31
N VAL A 13 0.83 -10.26 -6.24
CA VAL A 13 1.98 -9.49 -6.70
C VAL A 13 2.32 -8.55 -5.54
N MET A 14 3.05 -9.09 -4.57
CA MET A 14 3.73 -8.34 -3.53
C MET A 14 4.82 -7.54 -4.23
N PHE A 15 4.47 -6.38 -4.76
CA PHE A 15 5.42 -5.43 -5.29
C PHE A 15 6.13 -4.74 -4.11
N THR A 16 7.15 -5.38 -3.54
CA THR A 16 8.11 -4.69 -2.67
C THR A 16 9.15 -4.00 -3.57
N PHE A 17 8.83 -2.82 -4.09
CA PHE A 17 9.82 -2.00 -4.80
C PHE A 17 10.65 -1.21 -3.79
N SER A 18 11.89 -1.66 -3.54
CA SER A 18 12.92 -0.79 -2.95
C SER A 18 13.43 0.13 -4.05
N ALA A 19 12.91 1.36 -4.11
CA ALA A 19 13.43 2.38 -5.01
C ALA A 19 14.74 2.95 -4.44
N CYS A 20 15.85 2.26 -4.67
CA CYS A 20 17.17 2.89 -4.64
C CYS A 20 17.30 3.80 -5.87
N SER A 21 16.87 5.06 -5.78
CA SER A 21 17.28 6.08 -6.74
C SER A 21 18.25 7.07 -6.08
N ARG A 22 19.30 7.35 -6.83
CA ARG A 22 20.57 7.92 -6.40
C ARG A 22 20.52 9.42 -6.62
N ASN A 23 20.80 10.21 -5.58
CA ASN A 23 20.90 11.67 -5.63
C ASN A 23 21.64 12.17 -6.88
N LYS A 24 21.04 13.14 -7.55
CA LYS A 24 21.75 14.31 -8.08
C LYS A 24 20.88 15.55 -7.87
N ASP A 25 21.39 16.45 -7.05
CA ASP A 25 20.91 17.82 -6.90
C ASP A 25 20.78 18.52 -8.25
N VAL A 26 19.71 19.30 -8.43
CA VAL A 26 19.75 20.73 -8.78
C VAL A 26 18.46 21.37 -8.29
N VAL A 27 18.63 22.37 -7.41
CA VAL A 27 17.62 23.36 -7.03
C VAL A 27 17.27 24.21 -8.25
N SER A 28 15.98 24.30 -8.60
CA SER A 28 15.44 25.48 -9.25
C SER A 28 14.01 25.72 -8.81
N ASP A 29 13.86 26.81 -8.07
CA ASP A 29 12.63 27.48 -7.67
C ASP A 29 11.81 27.85 -8.92
N GLU A 30 10.66 27.20 -9.12
CA GLU A 30 9.54 27.73 -9.93
C GLU A 30 8.25 27.56 -9.14
N SER A 31 8.19 28.22 -7.98
CA SER A 31 6.92 28.57 -7.36
C SER A 31 6.25 29.66 -8.21
N SER A 32 5.28 29.30 -9.07
CA SER A 32 4.19 30.20 -9.52
C SER A 32 3.28 29.69 -10.67
N LYS A 33 3.27 28.40 -11.06
CA LYS A 33 2.37 27.93 -12.16
C LYS A 33 1.52 26.67 -11.89
N LEU A 34 1.42 26.18 -10.65
CA LEU A 34 0.70 24.93 -10.33
C LEU A 34 -0.67 25.16 -9.66
N LEU A 35 -1.47 26.11 -10.16
CA LEU A 35 -2.86 26.30 -9.75
C LEU A 35 -3.89 25.95 -10.84
N ASP A 36 -3.46 25.31 -11.92
CA ASP A 36 -4.39 24.65 -12.84
C ASP A 36 -4.42 23.14 -12.56
N LYS A 37 -5.64 22.58 -12.56
CA LYS A 37 -5.90 21.14 -12.46
C LYS A 37 -4.88 20.39 -13.32
N PRO A 38 -4.15 19.38 -12.81
CA PRO A 38 -3.46 18.47 -13.71
C PRO A 38 -4.54 17.80 -14.57
N GLU A 39 -4.58 18.15 -15.86
CA GLU A 39 -5.34 17.42 -16.86
C GLU A 39 -4.69 16.03 -16.96
N VAL A 40 -5.30 15.06 -16.29
CA VAL A 40 -5.01 13.64 -16.53
C VAL A 40 -5.67 13.28 -17.84
N THR A 41 -5.02 13.63 -18.94
CA THR A 41 -5.38 13.12 -20.27
C THR A 41 -4.53 11.88 -20.49
N GLN A 42 -5.03 10.72 -20.06
CA GLN A 42 -4.44 9.44 -20.49
C GLN A 42 -4.51 9.40 -22.02
N ALA A 43 -3.34 9.29 -22.65
CA ALA A 43 -3.25 9.18 -24.09
C ALA A 43 -4.02 7.93 -24.53
N SER A 44 -5.04 8.17 -25.35
CA SER A 44 -5.90 7.19 -25.98
C SER A 44 -5.08 6.01 -26.51
N THR A 45 -5.27 4.84 -25.90
CA THR A 45 -4.91 3.60 -26.55
C THR A 45 -5.77 3.55 -27.81
N LYS A 46 -5.14 3.58 -28.98
CA LYS A 46 -5.80 3.57 -30.30
C LYS A 46 -7.00 2.62 -30.27
N GLU A 47 -8.19 3.21 -30.34
CA GLU A 47 -9.42 2.51 -30.63
C GLU A 47 -9.21 1.69 -31.91
N LYS A 48 -9.33 0.38 -31.80
CA LYS A 48 -9.75 -0.42 -32.95
C LYS A 48 -11.26 -0.31 -32.98
N GLU A 49 -11.76 0.41 -33.99
CA GLU A 49 -13.18 0.50 -34.32
C GLU A 49 -13.85 -0.89 -34.25
N SER A 50 -14.86 -1.01 -33.41
CA SER A 50 -16.01 -1.85 -33.70
C SER A 50 -17.24 -1.12 -33.18
N GLY A 51 -17.97 -0.48 -34.09
CA GLY A 51 -19.19 0.22 -33.75
C GLY A 51 -20.28 -0.73 -33.29
N SER A 52 -21.07 -0.29 -32.32
CA SER A 52 -22.53 -0.28 -32.41
C SER A 52 -23.07 0.55 -31.27
N SER A 53 -23.96 1.47 -31.62
CA SER A 53 -24.91 2.08 -30.71
C SER A 53 -25.93 1.06 -30.19
N ASP A 54 -26.47 1.40 -29.02
CA ASP A 54 -27.72 0.97 -28.41
C ASP A 54 -27.68 -0.03 -27.23
N SER A 55 -28.55 0.31 -26.28
CA SER A 55 -28.84 -0.17 -24.93
C SER A 55 -28.80 -1.68 -24.66
N GLY A 56 -28.18 -2.04 -23.53
CA GLY A 56 -28.37 -3.32 -22.85
C GLY A 56 -27.11 -3.79 -22.12
N SER A 57 -27.05 -3.58 -20.80
CA SER A 57 -25.97 -4.14 -19.96
C SER A 57 -26.01 -5.66 -20.03
N THR A 58 -25.14 -6.24 -20.84
CA THR A 58 -24.74 -7.64 -20.69
C THR A 58 -23.50 -7.65 -19.81
N SER A 59 -23.28 -8.73 -19.06
CA SER A 59 -22.13 -8.89 -18.15
C SER A 59 -20.75 -8.62 -18.78
N ALA A 60 -20.67 -8.54 -20.11
CA ALA A 60 -19.48 -8.20 -20.88
C ALA A 60 -18.99 -6.74 -20.70
N ASP A 61 -19.85 -5.78 -20.31
CA ASP A 61 -19.45 -4.37 -20.15
C ASP A 61 -19.00 -4.01 -18.72
N ARG A 62 -19.34 -4.85 -17.73
CA ARG A 62 -19.03 -4.59 -16.31
C ARG A 62 -17.55 -4.77 -15.99
N TYR A 63 -16.85 -5.66 -16.70
CA TYR A 63 -15.44 -5.94 -16.46
C TYR A 63 -14.62 -5.65 -17.70
N LYS A 64 -13.50 -4.95 -17.52
CA LYS A 64 -12.50 -4.79 -18.57
C LYS A 64 -11.52 -5.94 -18.53
N LYS A 65 -11.24 -6.50 -19.69
CA LYS A 65 -10.29 -7.60 -19.86
C LYS A 65 -8.92 -7.05 -20.23
N ILE A 66 -7.90 -7.44 -19.47
CA ILE A 66 -6.50 -7.10 -19.75
C ILE A 66 -5.65 -8.37 -19.89
N GLN A 67 -4.56 -8.28 -20.66
CA GLN A 67 -3.56 -9.34 -20.78
C GLN A 67 -2.30 -8.90 -20.03
N TYR A 68 -1.86 -9.70 -19.07
CA TYR A 68 -0.64 -9.47 -18.30
C TYR A 68 0.27 -10.70 -18.40
N GLY A 69 1.25 -10.64 -19.31
CA GLY A 69 2.01 -11.82 -19.70
C GLY A 69 1.10 -12.89 -20.30
N ASP A 70 1.12 -14.09 -19.73
CA ASP A 70 0.26 -15.22 -20.14
C ASP A 70 -1.08 -15.26 -19.38
N LEU A 71 -1.32 -14.29 -18.49
CA LEU A 71 -2.53 -14.23 -17.67
C LEU A 71 -3.58 -13.30 -18.30
N GLU A 72 -4.80 -13.81 -18.34
CA GLU A 72 -5.99 -13.03 -18.66
C GLU A 72 -6.64 -12.59 -17.36
N LEU A 73 -6.76 -11.27 -17.16
CA LEU A 73 -7.34 -10.67 -15.96
C LEU A 73 -8.59 -9.89 -16.32
N TYR A 74 -9.58 -9.93 -15.44
CA TYR A 74 -10.79 -9.13 -15.52
C TYR A 74 -10.76 -8.14 -14.36
N LEU A 75 -10.99 -6.86 -14.64
CA LEU A 75 -10.95 -5.79 -13.65
C LEU A 75 -12.28 -5.03 -13.68
N PRO A 76 -12.76 -4.49 -12.55
CA PRO A 76 -13.93 -3.61 -12.55
C PRO A 76 -13.77 -2.49 -13.58
N ASN A 77 -14.76 -2.34 -14.47
CA ASN A 77 -14.77 -1.30 -15.49
C ASN A 77 -15.44 -0.04 -14.93
N ILE A 78 -14.67 0.76 -14.21
CA ILE A 78 -15.13 2.04 -13.62
C ILE A 78 -14.81 3.16 -14.60
N ALA A 79 -15.79 4.01 -14.90
CA ALA A 79 -15.57 5.17 -15.75
C ALA A 79 -14.64 6.18 -15.05
N GLU A 80 -13.75 6.83 -15.81
CA GLU A 80 -12.78 7.78 -15.25
C GLU A 80 -13.44 8.93 -14.46
N ALA A 81 -14.65 9.36 -14.85
CA ALA A 81 -15.41 10.38 -14.14
C ALA A 81 -15.89 9.94 -12.74
N ASP A 82 -16.02 8.63 -12.52
CA ASP A 82 -16.47 8.02 -11.26
C ASP A 82 -15.29 7.63 -10.35
N LYS A 83 -14.05 7.68 -10.87
CA LYS A 83 -12.85 7.43 -10.06
C LYS A 83 -12.62 8.56 -9.07
N LYS A 84 -12.42 8.21 -7.80
CA LYS A 84 -12.11 9.17 -6.73
C LYS A 84 -10.65 9.62 -6.86
N ARG A 85 -10.45 10.94 -6.90
CA ARG A 85 -9.12 11.55 -7.01
C ARG A 85 -8.21 11.07 -5.87
N GLY A 86 -7.04 10.58 -6.22
CA GLY A 86 -6.02 10.14 -5.26
C GLY A 86 -6.08 8.65 -4.91
N VAL A 87 -7.18 7.97 -5.23
CA VAL A 87 -7.30 6.52 -5.08
C VAL A 87 -6.57 5.84 -6.24
N GLN A 88 -5.68 4.90 -5.90
CA GLN A 88 -5.08 3.97 -6.86
C GLN A 88 -6.07 2.81 -7.06
N TYR A 89 -6.43 2.56 -8.30
CA TYR A 89 -7.32 1.47 -8.68
C TYR A 89 -6.51 0.27 -9.20
N VAL A 90 -7.12 -0.91 -9.24
CA VAL A 90 -6.45 -2.16 -9.63
C VAL A 90 -5.81 -2.10 -11.03
N ASP A 91 -6.35 -1.29 -11.93
CA ASP A 91 -5.79 -1.07 -13.26
C ASP A 91 -4.45 -0.31 -13.23
N ASP A 92 -4.27 0.60 -12.28
CA ASP A 92 -3.01 1.30 -12.07
C ASP A 92 -1.88 0.34 -11.68
N ALA A 93 -2.19 -0.71 -10.91
CA ALA A 93 -1.24 -1.73 -10.49
C ALA A 93 -0.67 -2.55 -11.67
N TYR A 94 -1.44 -2.67 -12.76
CA TYR A 94 -1.05 -3.41 -13.97
C TYR A 94 -0.64 -2.48 -15.13
N SER A 95 -0.61 -1.17 -14.90
CA SER A 95 -0.05 -0.22 -15.85
C SER A 95 1.48 -0.33 -15.88
N LEU A 96 2.06 -0.27 -17.08
CA LEU A 96 3.51 -0.28 -17.29
C LEU A 96 4.14 1.11 -17.14
N GLU A 97 3.34 2.12 -16.79
CA GLU A 97 3.81 3.50 -16.64
C GLU A 97 4.45 3.71 -15.27
N ALA A 98 5.78 3.77 -15.25
CA ALA A 98 6.57 3.94 -14.03
C ALA A 98 6.22 5.20 -13.21
N ASP A 99 5.65 6.23 -13.86
CA ASP A 99 5.37 7.53 -13.24
C ASP A 99 4.08 7.55 -12.40
N ILE A 100 3.20 6.55 -12.54
CA ILE A 100 1.90 6.52 -11.85
C ILE A 100 2.05 6.53 -10.32
N TYR A 101 3.02 5.78 -9.78
CA TYR A 101 3.24 5.73 -8.34
C TYR A 101 3.70 7.07 -7.75
N ASP A 102 4.49 7.84 -8.51
CA ASP A 102 4.96 9.15 -8.07
C ASP A 102 3.88 10.23 -8.22
N ILE A 103 2.91 10.04 -9.12
CA ILE A 103 1.74 10.90 -9.24
C ILE A 103 0.89 10.82 -7.98
N TYR A 104 0.57 9.63 -7.49
CA TYR A 104 -0.28 9.48 -6.30
C TYR A 104 0.35 10.03 -5.04
N LYS A 105 1.67 9.87 -4.86
CA LYS A 105 2.41 10.51 -3.77
C LYS A 105 2.25 12.03 -3.79
N LYS A 106 2.29 12.66 -4.97
CA LYS A 106 2.11 14.12 -5.12
C LYS A 106 0.66 14.55 -4.89
N ILE A 107 -0.30 13.81 -5.42
CA ILE A 107 -1.74 14.13 -5.32
C ILE A 107 -2.23 14.08 -3.88
N ASN A 108 -1.77 13.09 -3.12
CA ASN A 108 -2.21 12.81 -1.74
C ASN A 108 -1.32 13.49 -0.68
N LYS A 109 -0.34 14.30 -1.10
CA LYS A 109 0.57 14.98 -0.17
C LYS A 109 -0.19 16.02 0.66
N PRO A 110 -0.16 15.93 2.00
CA PRO A 110 -0.68 17.00 2.84
C PRO A 110 0.03 18.34 2.60
N ASP A 111 -0.67 19.43 2.88
CA ASP A 111 -0.04 20.76 2.89
C ASP A 111 0.98 20.84 4.04
N GLY A 112 2.08 21.57 3.83
CA GLY A 112 3.16 21.68 4.82
C GLY A 112 4.02 20.43 5.01
N MET A 113 3.98 19.48 4.08
CA MET A 113 4.80 18.27 4.11
C MET A 113 5.57 18.03 2.80
N LYS A 114 6.72 17.37 2.89
CA LYS A 114 7.48 16.81 1.77
C LYS A 114 7.23 15.32 1.62
N ILE A 115 7.36 14.85 0.39
CA ILE A 115 7.31 13.42 0.07
C ILE A 115 8.56 12.75 0.63
N ASP A 116 8.36 11.66 1.36
CA ASP A 116 9.45 10.78 1.77
C ASP A 116 9.32 9.40 1.14
N ILE A 117 10.45 8.72 0.97
CA ILE A 117 10.48 7.39 0.39
C ILE A 117 10.22 6.38 1.50
N ILE A 118 9.03 5.80 1.46
CA ILE A 118 8.70 4.65 2.28
C ILE A 118 8.68 3.39 1.42
N THR A 119 9.23 2.31 1.93
CA THR A 119 8.94 0.97 1.39
C THR A 119 7.50 0.64 1.81
N GLY A 120 6.55 1.02 0.97
CA GLY A 120 5.13 0.75 1.20
C GLY A 120 4.73 -0.67 0.88
N PHE A 121 3.43 -0.91 0.92
CA PHE A 121 2.82 -2.16 0.51
C PHE A 121 1.75 -1.95 -0.55
N GLY A 122 1.46 -3.00 -1.32
CA GLY A 122 0.34 -3.07 -2.24
C GLY A 122 -0.30 -4.45 -2.17
N ILE A 123 -1.62 -4.48 -2.06
CA ILE A 123 -2.44 -5.70 -2.06
C ILE A 123 -3.44 -5.57 -3.19
N ALA A 124 -3.41 -6.51 -4.13
CA ALA A 124 -4.32 -6.53 -5.26
C ALA A 124 -5.02 -7.88 -5.33
N MET A 125 -6.33 -7.84 -5.53
CA MET A 125 -7.12 -9.00 -5.94
C MET A 125 -7.87 -8.61 -7.22
N PRO A 126 -7.44 -9.06 -8.42
CA PRO A 126 -8.24 -8.92 -9.62
C PRO A 126 -9.39 -9.94 -9.63
N TYR A 127 -10.44 -9.67 -10.41
CA TYR A 127 -11.56 -10.60 -10.55
C TYR A 127 -11.06 -11.92 -11.13
N ARG A 128 -11.54 -13.02 -10.56
CA ARG A 128 -11.37 -14.37 -11.09
C ARG A 128 -12.66 -15.14 -10.94
N GLU A 129 -12.89 -16.05 -11.88
CA GLU A 129 -13.95 -17.05 -11.73
C GLU A 129 -13.65 -17.94 -10.52
N TYR A 130 -14.70 -18.27 -9.78
CA TYR A 130 -14.61 -19.10 -8.58
C TYR A 130 -13.98 -20.48 -8.88
N SER A 131 -13.13 -20.93 -7.96
CA SER A 131 -12.77 -22.35 -7.81
C SER A 131 -12.46 -22.65 -6.34
N GLU A 132 -12.69 -23.89 -5.90
CA GLU A 132 -12.42 -24.31 -4.51
C GLU A 132 -10.95 -24.09 -4.11
N GLU A 133 -10.03 -24.28 -5.06
CA GLU A 133 -8.60 -24.06 -4.86
C GLU A 133 -8.27 -22.56 -4.71
N LEU A 134 -8.92 -21.69 -5.50
CA LEU A 134 -8.78 -20.24 -5.36
C LEU A 134 -9.36 -19.76 -4.02
N GLU A 135 -10.50 -20.29 -3.61
CA GLU A 135 -11.12 -19.93 -2.33
C GLU A 135 -10.21 -20.25 -1.15
N LYS A 136 -9.59 -21.44 -1.18
CA LYS A 136 -8.59 -21.82 -0.17
C LYS A 136 -7.40 -20.85 -0.16
N GLN A 137 -6.87 -20.50 -1.33
CA GLN A 137 -5.74 -19.58 -1.45
C GLN A 137 -6.07 -18.16 -0.97
N VAL A 138 -7.26 -17.64 -1.29
CA VAL A 138 -7.73 -16.32 -0.84
C VAL A 138 -7.86 -16.29 0.69
N ASN A 139 -8.48 -17.32 1.27
CA ASN A 139 -8.65 -17.44 2.71
C ASN A 139 -7.29 -17.55 3.46
N GLU A 140 -6.31 -18.24 2.87
CA GLU A 140 -4.96 -18.34 3.46
C GLU A 140 -4.14 -17.05 3.30
N ALA A 141 -4.34 -16.28 2.23
CA ALA A 141 -3.49 -15.14 1.87
C ALA A 141 -3.97 -13.78 2.44
N PHE A 142 -5.27 -13.52 2.48
CA PHE A 142 -5.80 -12.15 2.67
C PHE A 142 -6.66 -11.94 3.91
N ASN A 143 -7.06 -13.00 4.61
CA ASN A 143 -7.86 -12.86 5.84
C ASN A 143 -7.14 -12.06 6.92
N TYR A 144 -5.82 -11.91 6.81
CA TYR A 144 -5.01 -11.18 7.79
C TYR A 144 -3.64 -10.78 7.22
N THR A 145 -3.37 -9.49 7.10
CA THR A 145 -2.05 -9.00 6.66
C THR A 145 -1.47 -7.94 7.60
N VAL A 146 -0.17 -8.04 7.86
CA VAL A 146 0.56 -7.13 8.75
C VAL A 146 1.63 -6.42 7.94
N TYR A 147 1.64 -5.09 8.07
CA TYR A 147 2.65 -4.24 7.46
C TYR A 147 3.28 -3.35 8.52
N GLU A 148 4.53 -3.00 8.31
CA GLU A 148 5.23 -2.06 9.18
C GLU A 148 4.95 -0.64 8.72
N GLY A 149 4.77 0.28 9.67
CA GLY A 149 4.54 1.70 9.40
C GLY A 149 5.78 2.39 8.84
N PHE A 150 6.97 1.94 9.25
CA PHE A 150 8.25 2.47 8.77
C PHE A 150 9.09 1.42 8.05
N SER A 151 9.77 1.86 7.00
CA SER A 151 10.75 1.07 6.27
C SER A 151 12.09 1.04 7.02
N ASP A 152 12.53 -0.15 7.41
CA ASP A 152 13.89 -0.35 7.91
C ASP A 152 14.87 -0.27 6.76
N THR A 153 15.79 0.69 6.80
CA THR A 153 16.87 0.80 5.79
C THR A 153 18.17 0.31 6.39
N VAL A 154 18.83 -0.65 5.73
CA VAL A 154 20.16 -1.13 6.16
C VAL A 154 21.17 -0.01 6.06
N VAL A 155 21.81 0.36 7.17
CA VAL A 155 22.98 1.23 7.18
C VAL A 155 24.14 0.41 6.66
N ARG A 156 24.71 0.79 5.52
CA ARG A 156 25.84 0.09 4.87
C ARG A 156 26.86 -0.41 5.89
N THR A 157 27.00 -1.72 6.00
CA THR A 157 28.10 -2.36 6.73
C THR A 157 29.40 -2.14 5.95
N GLU A 158 30.43 -1.64 6.63
CA GLU A 158 31.79 -1.64 6.08
C GLU A 158 32.23 -3.10 5.85
N LYS A 159 32.19 -3.53 4.59
CA LYS A 159 32.76 -4.79 4.05
C LYS A 159 32.46 -6.07 4.85
N SER A 160 31.57 -6.90 4.29
CA SER A 160 31.87 -8.32 4.13
C SER A 160 32.08 -8.60 2.65
N ALA A 161 33.36 -8.65 2.25
CA ALA A 161 33.76 -9.17 0.95
C ALA A 161 33.55 -10.70 0.98
N SER A 162 32.35 -11.15 0.63
CA SER A 162 32.06 -12.56 0.40
C SER A 162 30.80 -12.67 -0.45
N SER A 163 30.98 -12.56 -1.76
CA SER A 163 29.98 -13.00 -2.74
C SER A 163 29.78 -14.51 -2.62
N GLY A 164 28.76 -14.91 -1.86
CA GLY A 164 28.22 -16.27 -1.81
C GLY A 164 26.71 -16.18 -1.67
N LYS A 165 25.97 -16.83 -2.57
CA LYS A 165 24.51 -16.97 -2.48
C LYS A 165 24.15 -17.96 -1.37
N ASP A 166 24.39 -17.64 -0.12
CA ASP A 166 24.00 -18.46 1.02
C ASP A 166 23.30 -17.56 2.07
N ASN A 167 21.99 -17.78 2.22
CA ASN A 167 21.04 -17.20 3.19
C ASN A 167 21.55 -16.04 4.08
N ASP A 168 21.38 -14.83 3.55
CA ASP A 168 21.60 -13.52 4.21
C ASP A 168 20.58 -13.22 5.34
N ASP A 169 19.64 -14.13 5.60
CA ASP A 169 18.52 -13.92 6.54
C ASP A 169 18.93 -13.99 8.02
N ASP A 170 20.07 -14.60 8.33
CA ASP A 170 20.65 -14.67 9.68
C ASP A 170 21.76 -13.63 9.91
N GLU A 171 22.18 -12.89 8.88
CA GLU A 171 23.19 -11.84 9.03
C GLU A 171 22.64 -10.70 9.89
N ILE A 172 23.34 -10.38 10.98
CA ILE A 172 22.99 -9.23 11.82
C ILE A 172 23.47 -7.96 11.13
N LYS A 173 22.52 -7.11 10.74
CA LYS A 173 22.77 -5.82 10.08
C LYS A 173 22.30 -4.69 10.96
N GLN A 174 22.90 -3.52 10.79
CA GLN A 174 22.42 -2.30 11.43
C GLN A 174 21.35 -1.66 10.56
N TYR A 175 20.23 -1.31 11.16
CA TYR A 175 19.12 -0.65 10.50
C TYR A 175 18.96 0.79 10.99
N THR A 176 18.44 1.64 10.12
CA THR A 176 17.85 2.92 10.49
C THR A 176 16.37 2.85 10.17
N VAL A 177 15.55 3.12 11.17
CA VAL A 177 14.11 3.30 11.03
C VAL A 177 13.90 4.76 10.60
N SER A 178 13.58 4.99 9.33
CA SER A 178 13.29 6.34 8.84
C SER A 178 11.91 6.77 9.34
N PRO A 179 11.79 7.84 10.14
CA PRO A 179 10.51 8.27 10.67
C PRO A 179 9.68 8.90 9.55
N VAL A 180 8.45 8.43 9.42
CA VAL A 180 7.41 9.01 8.56
C VAL A 180 6.46 9.75 9.49
N ASP A 181 6.13 11.00 9.21
CA ASP A 181 5.20 11.75 10.05
C ASP A 181 3.75 11.40 9.71
N VAL A 182 3.43 11.30 8.41
CA VAL A 182 2.11 10.94 7.92
C VAL A 182 2.21 9.94 6.77
N GLN A 183 1.33 8.96 6.76
CA GLN A 183 1.19 8.01 5.65
C GLN A 183 -0.22 8.06 5.08
N ALA A 184 -0.33 8.17 3.76
CA ALA A 184 -1.59 7.96 3.05
C ALA A 184 -1.71 6.50 2.59
N ILE A 185 -2.92 5.96 2.70
CA ILE A 185 -3.30 4.63 2.24
C ILE A 185 -4.50 4.77 1.32
N SER A 186 -4.37 4.26 0.11
CA SER A 186 -5.47 4.19 -0.85
C SER A 186 -6.19 2.87 -0.69
N PHE A 187 -7.52 2.92 -0.61
CA PHE A 187 -8.41 1.76 -0.65
C PHE A 187 -9.33 1.89 -1.85
N ALA A 188 -9.16 1.03 -2.85
CA ALA A 188 -10.12 0.79 -3.93
C ALA A 188 -10.86 -0.52 -3.65
N ILE A 189 -12.06 -0.40 -3.06
CA ILE A 189 -12.88 -1.54 -2.63
C ILE A 189 -14.17 -1.69 -3.46
N TYR A 190 -14.43 -0.75 -4.37
CA TYR A 190 -15.48 -0.87 -5.38
C TYR A 190 -16.88 -1.14 -4.79
N GLU A 191 -17.22 -0.43 -3.72
CA GLU A 191 -18.47 -0.58 -2.97
C GLU A 191 -19.74 -0.37 -3.80
N ASP A 192 -19.67 0.48 -4.83
CA ASP A 192 -20.78 0.73 -5.75
C ASP A 192 -20.85 -0.30 -6.90
N PHE A 193 -19.81 -1.12 -7.06
CA PHE A 193 -19.70 -2.10 -8.15
C PHE A 193 -20.14 -3.50 -7.71
N PHE A 194 -19.89 -3.87 -6.46
CA PHE A 194 -20.24 -5.17 -5.89
C PHE A 194 -21.47 -5.06 -4.97
N ASP A 195 -22.30 -6.10 -4.93
CA ASP A 195 -23.50 -6.11 -4.08
C ASP A 195 -23.16 -6.10 -2.57
N SER A 196 -21.97 -6.59 -2.23
CA SER A 196 -21.39 -6.47 -0.89
C SER A 196 -19.86 -6.42 -0.96
N VAL A 197 -19.26 -5.68 -0.04
CA VAL A 197 -17.81 -5.66 0.18
C VAL A 197 -17.47 -6.48 1.43
N PRO A 198 -16.26 -7.07 1.52
CA PRO A 198 -15.78 -7.68 2.75
C PRO A 198 -15.79 -6.68 3.91
N ASP A 199 -15.94 -7.20 5.13
CA ASP A 199 -15.71 -6.44 6.35
C ASP A 199 -14.21 -6.09 6.43
N ILE A 200 -13.81 -4.83 6.30
CA ILE A 200 -12.40 -4.41 6.26
C ILE A 200 -12.11 -3.51 7.44
N LYS A 201 -11.21 -3.96 8.32
CA LYS A 201 -10.77 -3.20 9.48
C LYS A 201 -9.25 -2.98 9.44
N LEU A 202 -8.84 -1.73 9.56
CA LEU A 202 -7.44 -1.35 9.70
C LEU A 202 -7.17 -0.94 11.14
N SER A 203 -6.23 -1.60 11.81
CA SER A 203 -5.79 -1.26 13.16
C SER A 203 -4.32 -0.84 13.16
N ILE A 204 -3.99 0.21 13.92
CA ILE A 204 -2.64 0.73 14.06
C ILE A 204 -2.15 0.44 15.46
N TYR A 205 -1.02 -0.27 15.57
CA TYR A 205 -0.37 -0.56 16.83
C TYR A 205 0.99 0.15 16.90
N GLY A 206 1.31 0.70 18.06
CA GLY A 206 2.64 1.19 18.38
C GLY A 206 3.44 0.12 19.12
N ILE A 207 4.68 -0.13 18.70
CA ILE A 207 5.62 -0.99 19.41
C ILE A 207 6.47 -0.11 20.34
N PRO A 208 6.29 -0.19 21.67
CA PRO A 208 7.08 0.60 22.60
C PRO A 208 8.57 0.27 22.49
N HIS A 209 9.43 1.26 22.76
CA HIS A 209 10.89 1.05 22.78
C HIS A 209 11.32 -0.16 23.63
N GLU A 210 10.76 -0.30 24.84
CA GLU A 210 11.08 -1.40 25.75
C GLU A 210 10.69 -2.78 25.20
N VAL A 211 9.64 -2.84 24.39
CA VAL A 211 9.17 -4.07 23.75
C VAL A 211 10.07 -4.39 22.56
N TRP A 212 10.34 -3.41 21.69
CA TRP A 212 11.27 -3.57 20.57
C TRP A 212 12.64 -4.10 21.03
N ASN A 213 13.21 -3.45 22.05
CA ASN A 213 14.53 -3.77 22.58
C ASN A 213 14.61 -5.18 23.19
N ARG A 214 13.50 -5.71 23.72
CA ARG A 214 13.42 -7.07 24.28
C ARG A 214 13.55 -8.16 23.22
N TYR A 215 13.00 -7.91 22.03
CA TYR A 215 12.93 -8.89 20.95
C TYR A 215 14.06 -8.77 19.93
N LEU A 216 14.51 -7.54 19.65
CA LEU A 216 15.53 -7.25 18.67
C LEU A 216 16.80 -6.74 19.36
N SER A 217 17.00 -5.42 19.41
CA SER A 217 18.13 -4.80 20.09
C SER A 217 17.92 -3.28 20.21
N GLU A 218 18.57 -2.66 21.20
CA GLU A 218 18.47 -1.21 21.40
C GLU A 218 19.20 -0.40 20.32
N ASP A 219 20.23 -0.99 19.70
CA ASP A 219 21.08 -0.37 18.70
C ASP A 219 20.66 -0.69 17.25
N ASP A 220 19.45 -1.24 17.09
CA ASP A 220 18.82 -1.61 15.81
C ASP A 220 19.69 -2.55 14.96
N ARG A 221 20.35 -3.49 15.65
CA ARG A 221 21.13 -4.57 15.04
C ARG A 221 20.42 -5.91 15.19
N TYR A 222 19.91 -6.43 14.09
CA TYR A 222 19.20 -7.71 14.06
C TYR A 222 19.32 -8.35 12.68
N SER A 223 18.92 -9.60 12.55
CA SER A 223 18.77 -10.27 11.26
C SER A 223 17.32 -10.22 10.75
N SER A 224 17.12 -10.44 9.46
CA SER A 224 15.78 -10.57 8.87
C SER A 224 14.96 -11.67 9.53
N ASN A 225 15.60 -12.79 9.93
CA ASN A 225 14.94 -13.87 10.67
C ASN A 225 14.48 -13.44 12.06
N GLN A 226 15.32 -12.73 12.82
CA GLN A 226 14.93 -12.22 14.15
C GLN A 226 13.73 -11.27 14.04
N LYS A 227 13.75 -10.37 13.06
CA LYS A 227 12.63 -9.46 12.78
C LYS A 227 11.35 -10.22 12.44
N ARG A 228 11.41 -11.17 11.49
CA ARG A 228 10.24 -11.97 11.09
C ARG A 228 9.66 -12.78 12.25
N ASN A 229 10.52 -13.38 13.07
CA ASN A 229 10.10 -14.13 14.27
C ASN A 229 9.44 -13.22 15.31
N THR A 230 9.93 -11.99 15.46
CA THR A 230 9.34 -10.97 16.34
C THR A 230 7.95 -10.58 15.87
N LEU A 231 7.79 -10.23 14.59
CA LEU A 231 6.47 -9.90 14.01
C LEU A 231 5.48 -11.06 14.12
N ASN A 232 5.94 -12.31 13.91
CA ASN A 232 5.12 -13.50 14.11
C ASN A 232 4.73 -13.69 15.59
N THR A 233 5.61 -13.36 16.52
CA THR A 233 5.31 -13.42 17.96
C THR A 233 4.20 -12.43 18.33
N PHE A 234 4.30 -11.19 17.83
CA PHE A 234 3.25 -10.18 18.00
C PHE A 234 1.92 -10.62 17.37
N LYS A 235 1.94 -11.20 16.17
CA LYS A 235 0.74 -11.76 15.55
C LYS A 235 0.13 -12.88 16.43
N ASN A 236 0.95 -13.83 16.88
CA ASN A 236 0.48 -14.98 17.64
C ASN A 236 -0.03 -14.63 19.05
N ASN A 237 0.48 -13.55 19.66
CA ASN A 237 0.00 -13.05 20.95
C ASN A 237 -1.11 -11.98 20.79
N SER A 238 -1.67 -11.82 19.59
CA SER A 238 -2.71 -10.82 19.27
C SER A 238 -2.29 -9.38 19.64
N TYR A 239 -1.02 -9.05 19.44
CA TYR A 239 -0.41 -7.76 19.73
C TYR A 239 -0.53 -7.31 21.18
N SER A 240 -0.69 -8.23 22.12
CA SER A 240 -0.90 -7.92 23.55
C SER A 240 0.25 -7.15 24.21
N GLU A 241 1.42 -7.12 23.59
CA GLU A 241 2.59 -6.33 24.02
C GLU A 241 2.75 -5.02 23.24
N CYS A 242 1.89 -4.73 22.27
CA CYS A 242 1.84 -3.46 21.56
C CYS A 242 0.66 -2.62 22.08
N ASP A 243 0.72 -1.31 21.89
CA ASP A 243 -0.41 -0.43 22.19
C ASP A 243 -1.29 -0.29 20.95
N LEU A 244 -2.59 -0.56 21.06
CA LEU A 244 -3.56 -0.19 20.01
C LEU A 244 -3.77 1.33 20.05
N LEU A 245 -3.47 1.99 18.94
CA LEU A 245 -3.49 3.46 18.84
C LEU A 245 -4.74 3.98 18.14
N ALA A 246 -5.16 3.29 17.09
CA ALA A 246 -6.34 3.62 16.31
C ALA A 246 -6.88 2.37 15.62
N ALA A 247 -8.18 2.35 15.34
CA ALA A 247 -8.79 1.31 14.53
C ALA A 247 -9.97 1.88 13.75
N ARG A 248 -10.05 1.57 12.46
CA ARG A 248 -11.09 2.08 11.59
C ARG A 248 -11.70 0.98 10.73
N GLN A 249 -13.03 1.02 10.66
CA GLN A 249 -13.82 0.28 9.68
C GLN A 249 -13.77 1.00 8.34
N ILE A 250 -13.40 0.28 7.27
CA ILE A 250 -13.30 0.82 5.91
C ILE A 250 -14.51 0.36 5.12
N GLU A 251 -15.42 1.28 4.85
CA GLU A 251 -16.69 1.01 4.17
C GLU A 251 -16.77 1.63 2.76
N THR A 252 -15.88 2.57 2.47
CA THR A 252 -15.87 3.30 1.20
C THR A 252 -14.47 3.37 0.59
N THR A 253 -14.42 3.33 -0.74
CA THR A 253 -13.24 3.64 -1.53
C THR A 253 -12.82 5.08 -1.24
N ASP A 254 -11.63 5.30 -0.69
CA ASP A 254 -11.05 6.63 -0.47
C ASP A 254 -9.56 6.51 -0.14
N VAL A 255 -8.91 7.66 0.06
CA VAL A 255 -7.58 7.77 0.66
C VAL A 255 -7.73 8.13 2.13
N TYR A 256 -7.12 7.31 2.99
CA TYR A 256 -7.08 7.50 4.44
C TYR A 256 -5.67 7.87 4.90
N TYR A 257 -5.55 8.54 6.03
CA TYR A 257 -4.29 9.06 6.55
C TYR A 257 -4.00 8.53 7.96
N ILE A 258 -2.75 8.17 8.22
CA ILE A 258 -2.24 7.82 9.54
C ILE A 258 -1.27 8.90 9.97
N ASP A 259 -1.48 9.49 11.15
CA ASP A 259 -0.62 10.52 11.73
C ASP A 259 0.31 9.93 12.79
N TYR A 260 1.44 9.39 12.34
CA TYR A 260 2.45 8.84 13.24
C TYR A 260 3.11 9.93 14.09
N ALA A 261 3.20 11.17 13.60
CA ALA A 261 3.73 12.28 14.38
C ALA A 261 2.85 12.58 15.61
N GLU A 262 1.53 12.53 15.45
CA GLU A 262 0.61 12.66 16.60
C GLU A 262 0.68 11.45 17.52
N PHE A 263 0.66 10.23 16.97
CA PHE A 263 0.77 9.00 17.76
C PHE A 263 2.09 8.89 18.54
N ASN A 264 3.18 9.42 17.99
CA ASN A 264 4.51 9.36 18.58
C ASN A 264 5.02 10.68 19.14
N LYS A 265 4.15 11.65 19.45
CA LYS A 265 4.56 12.97 19.95
C LYS A 265 5.43 12.92 21.21
N ASP A 266 5.22 11.90 22.04
CA ASP A 266 5.98 11.67 23.27
C ASP A 266 7.19 10.73 23.07
N ASN A 267 7.48 10.34 21.82
CA ASN A 267 8.55 9.42 21.44
C ASN A 267 8.52 8.10 22.23
N ARG A 268 7.31 7.52 22.38
CA ARG A 268 7.07 6.28 23.12
C ARG A 268 7.31 5.04 22.26
N TYR A 269 7.09 5.15 20.96
CA TYR A 269 7.07 4.05 20.02
C TYR A 269 8.31 4.06 19.14
N LYS A 270 8.91 2.89 18.97
CA LYS A 270 10.05 2.68 18.08
C LYS A 270 9.61 2.40 16.64
N GLN A 271 8.49 1.71 16.49
CA GLN A 271 7.94 1.24 15.22
C GLN A 271 6.43 1.10 15.34
N PHE A 272 5.72 1.10 14.20
CA PHE A 272 4.28 0.89 14.11
C PHE A 272 3.94 -0.34 13.28
N LEU A 273 2.81 -0.96 13.59
CA LEU A 273 2.22 -2.04 12.82
C LEU A 273 0.86 -1.59 12.30
N MET A 274 0.65 -1.77 11.00
CA MET A 274 -0.64 -1.71 10.34
C MET A 274 -1.16 -3.14 10.21
N VAL A 275 -2.31 -3.40 10.83
CA VAL A 275 -2.96 -4.71 10.82
C VAL A 275 -4.26 -4.58 10.03
N LEU A 276 -4.28 -5.16 8.84
CA LEU A 276 -5.45 -5.24 7.99
C LEU A 276 -6.15 -6.58 8.24
N GLU A 277 -7.35 -6.49 8.80
CA GLU A 277 -8.25 -7.62 9.00
C GLU A 277 -9.35 -7.53 7.93
N MET A 278 -9.51 -8.61 7.16
CA MET A 278 -10.58 -8.71 6.19
C MET A 278 -11.45 -9.91 6.55
N GLY A 279 -12.77 -9.70 6.59
CA GLY A 279 -13.75 -10.77 6.70
C GLY A 279 -13.71 -11.68 5.47
N HIS A 280 -14.71 -12.54 5.31
CA HIS A 280 -14.76 -13.44 4.16
C HIS A 280 -14.68 -12.64 2.84
N ILE A 281 -13.65 -12.96 2.04
CA ILE A 281 -13.44 -12.36 0.72
C ILE A 281 -13.93 -13.33 -0.35
N PRO A 282 -15.02 -13.00 -1.08
CA PRO A 282 -15.45 -13.83 -2.20
C PRO A 282 -14.38 -13.91 -3.29
N CYS A 283 -14.20 -15.07 -3.93
CA CYS A 283 -13.25 -15.24 -5.04
C CYS A 283 -13.48 -14.27 -6.21
N GLU A 284 -14.72 -13.84 -6.38
CA GLU A 284 -15.19 -12.94 -7.45
C GLU A 284 -15.04 -11.46 -7.06
N TYR A 285 -14.66 -11.16 -5.82
CA TYR A 285 -14.44 -9.79 -5.36
C TYR A 285 -13.11 -9.25 -5.85
N SER A 286 -13.05 -7.95 -6.15
CA SER A 286 -11.82 -7.27 -6.55
C SER A 286 -11.53 -6.09 -5.64
N PHE A 287 -10.25 -5.87 -5.34
CA PHE A 287 -9.80 -4.70 -4.59
C PHE A 287 -8.34 -4.35 -4.90
N TYR A 288 -7.98 -3.10 -4.61
CA TYR A 288 -6.59 -2.68 -4.54
C TYR A 288 -6.36 -1.76 -3.33
N ILE A 289 -5.41 -2.14 -2.48
CA ILE A 289 -5.05 -1.38 -1.27
C ILE A 289 -3.56 -1.11 -1.31
N THR A 290 -3.14 0.14 -1.10
CA THR A 290 -1.73 0.51 -1.19
C THR A 290 -1.35 1.61 -0.21
N GLY A 291 -0.22 1.42 0.48
CA GLY A 291 0.31 2.30 1.51
C GLY A 291 1.75 2.72 1.21
N ASN A 292 2.04 3.14 -0.02
CA ASN A 292 3.38 3.56 -0.45
C ASN A 292 3.58 5.09 -0.52
N MET A 293 2.75 5.83 0.22
CA MET A 293 2.70 7.28 0.20
C MET A 293 3.04 7.83 1.59
N GLY A 294 4.33 8.07 1.82
CA GLY A 294 4.86 8.60 3.09
C GLY A 294 5.26 10.07 2.98
N TYR A 295 5.06 10.79 4.07
CA TYR A 295 5.30 12.22 4.16
C TYR A 295 5.98 12.56 5.47
N VAL A 296 6.84 13.56 5.40
CA VAL A 296 7.47 14.17 6.58
C VAL A 296 7.24 15.67 6.56
N MET A 297 7.19 16.27 7.74
CA MET A 297 6.90 17.68 7.95
C MET A 297 7.94 18.55 7.24
N ASP A 298 7.48 19.56 6.52
CA ASP A 298 8.36 20.61 5.99
C ASP A 298 8.77 21.58 7.08
N GLU A 299 9.95 22.19 6.92
CA GLU A 299 10.38 23.28 7.78
C GLU A 299 9.39 24.44 7.67
N GLY A 300 8.76 24.82 8.80
CA GLY A 300 7.69 25.83 8.84
C GLY A 300 6.32 25.35 8.34
N GLY A 301 6.19 24.07 7.97
CA GLY A 301 4.95 23.50 7.41
C GLY A 301 3.82 23.25 8.41
N ALA A 302 4.12 23.25 9.73
CA ALA A 302 3.20 22.83 10.78
C ALA A 302 1.83 23.54 10.76
N SER A 303 1.79 24.85 10.47
CA SER A 303 0.52 25.59 10.41
C SER A 303 -0.32 25.21 9.19
N ALA A 304 0.32 25.01 8.03
CA ALA A 304 -0.36 24.57 6.82
C ALA A 304 -0.89 23.14 6.99
N TYR A 305 -0.07 22.26 7.57
CA TYR A 305 -0.48 20.90 7.89
C TYR A 305 -1.67 20.86 8.85
N ALA A 306 -1.64 21.63 9.95
CA ALA A 306 -2.75 21.66 10.91
C ALA A 306 -4.08 22.09 10.27
N ALA A 307 -4.04 23.11 9.40
CA ALA A 307 -5.24 23.55 8.66
C ALA A 307 -5.74 22.48 7.68
N TRP A 308 -4.82 21.83 6.96
CA TRP A 308 -5.15 20.74 6.04
C TRP A 308 -5.72 19.52 6.78
N LYS A 309 -5.14 19.16 7.94
CA LYS A 309 -5.61 18.06 8.79
C LYS A 309 -7.03 18.31 9.27
N GLU A 310 -7.33 19.50 9.78
CA GLU A 310 -8.69 19.84 10.22
C GLU A 310 -9.70 19.73 9.06
N ALA A 311 -9.32 20.15 7.85
CA ALA A 311 -10.17 20.05 6.66
C ALA A 311 -10.36 18.60 6.16
N ASN A 312 -9.50 17.66 6.56
CA ASN A 312 -9.52 16.26 6.13
C ASN A 312 -9.69 15.27 7.29
N LYS A 313 -10.08 15.72 8.48
CA LYS A 313 -10.14 14.90 9.71
C LYS A 313 -10.95 13.62 9.56
N ASP A 314 -12.02 13.66 8.76
CA ASP A 314 -12.86 12.50 8.49
C ASP A 314 -12.15 11.37 7.74
N ARG A 315 -10.94 11.62 7.21
CA ARG A 315 -10.10 10.63 6.50
C ARG A 315 -8.97 10.07 7.36
N PHE A 316 -8.78 10.56 8.59
CA PHE A 316 -7.75 10.02 9.46
C PHE A 316 -8.17 8.71 10.12
N ILE A 317 -7.21 7.81 10.30
CA ILE A 317 -7.36 6.62 11.14
C ILE A 317 -7.07 7.05 12.57
N GLU A 318 -8.11 7.24 13.38
CA GLU A 318 -8.05 7.70 14.78
C GLU A 318 -8.80 6.76 15.73
#